data_AF-A0A841U8W4-F1
#
_entry.id   AF-A0A841U8W4-F1
#
_cell.length_a   1.000
_cell.length_b   1.000
_cell.length_c   1.000
_cell.angle_alpha   90.00
_cell.angle_beta   90.00
_cell.angle_gamma   90.00
#
_symmetry.space_group_name_H-M   'P 1'
#
loop_
_entity.id
_entity.type
_entity.pdbx_description
1 polymer ?
#
loop_
_entity_poly.entity_id
_entity_poly.type
_entity_poly.pdbx_seq_one_letter_code
_entity_poly.pdbx_strand_id
1 'polypeptide(L)'
;MKPIDPELKEQIRAHLATSDNVRETARQFKVSPATVMKIRDEKPDEFEQLRTDKKIAMIEKIWASLEDAAELGHDMIRQAKRGERDIPLNQISTYYGTLYDKMALMKGESTANTAFTVKLEGEAAEWAK
;
A
#
# COMPACT_ATOMS: atom_id res chain seq x y z
N MET A 1 -8.79 -15.45 39.65
CA MET A 1 -8.04 -14.95 38.48
C MET A 1 -8.45 -15.80 37.29
N LYS A 2 -9.01 -15.21 36.22
CA LYS A 2 -9.31 -15.98 35.00
C LYS A 2 -7.98 -16.47 34.40
N PRO A 3 -7.86 -17.75 34.02
CA PRO A 3 -6.72 -18.22 33.24
C PRO A 3 -6.64 -17.40 31.95
N ILE A 4 -5.43 -17.00 31.55
CA ILE A 4 -5.21 -16.19 30.36
C ILE A 4 -5.36 -17.12 29.16
N ASP A 5 -6.49 -17.01 28.49
CA ASP A 5 -6.77 -17.68 27.22
C ASP A 5 -5.89 -17.03 26.11
N PRO A 6 -5.25 -17.81 25.21
CA PRO A 6 -4.54 -17.27 24.04
C PRO A 6 -5.33 -16.21 23.26
N GLU A 7 -6.66 -16.37 23.14
CA GLU A 7 -7.51 -15.39 22.47
C GLU A 7 -7.56 -14.04 23.20
N LEU A 8 -7.61 -14.06 24.53
CA LEU A 8 -7.61 -12.85 25.37
C LEU A 8 -6.25 -12.13 25.29
N LYS A 9 -5.15 -12.87 25.15
CA LYS A 9 -3.80 -12.33 24.94
C LYS A 9 -3.73 -11.52 23.65
N GLU A 10 -4.26 -12.06 22.55
CA GLU A 10 -4.30 -11.38 21.25
C GLU A 10 -5.21 -10.15 21.26
N GLN A 11 -6.38 -10.21 21.91
CA GLN A 11 -7.27 -9.06 22.03
C GLN A 11 -6.62 -7.91 22.82
N ILE A 12 -5.87 -8.23 23.89
CA ILE A 12 -5.10 -7.25 24.66
C ILE A 12 -3.99 -6.62 23.79
N ARG A 13 -3.24 -7.43 23.02
CA ARG A 13 -2.20 -6.91 22.10
C ARG A 13 -2.78 -5.99 21.02
N ALA A 14 -3.86 -6.42 20.37
CA ALA A 14 -4.51 -5.65 19.30
C ALA A 14 -5.05 -4.31 19.79
N HIS A 15 -5.67 -4.28 20.98
CA HIS A 15 -6.15 -3.06 21.57
C HIS A 15 -5.00 -2.14 22.01
N LEU A 16 -3.94 -2.71 22.60
CA LEU A 16 -2.76 -1.95 23.00
C LEU A 16 -2.05 -1.29 21.80
N ALA A 17 -1.96 -1.99 20.66
CA ALA A 17 -1.42 -1.44 19.42
C ALA A 17 -2.26 -0.28 18.86
N THR A 18 -3.54 -0.19 19.24
CA THR A 18 -4.47 0.85 18.77
C THR A 18 -4.52 2.05 19.73
N SER A 19 -4.53 1.81 21.04
CA SER A 19 -4.72 2.85 22.06
C SER A 19 -3.43 3.37 22.69
N ASP A 20 -2.33 2.63 22.57
CA ASP A 20 -1.03 2.87 23.24
C ASP A 20 -1.15 3.14 24.77
N ASN A 21 -2.25 2.67 25.39
CA ASN A 21 -2.55 2.96 26.79
C ASN A 21 -2.78 1.68 27.61
N VAL A 22 -1.77 1.32 28.40
CA VAL A 22 -1.76 0.13 29.26
C VAL A 22 -2.92 0.14 30.28
N ARG A 23 -3.25 1.31 30.86
CA ARG A 23 -4.28 1.40 31.90
C ARG A 23 -5.68 1.28 31.33
N GLU A 24 -5.90 1.85 30.16
CA GLU A 24 -7.17 1.76 29.45
C GLU A 24 -7.44 0.33 29.00
N THR A 25 -6.45 -0.31 28.38
CA THR A 25 -6.51 -1.72 27.96
C THR A 25 -6.73 -2.64 29.17
N ALA A 26 -6.05 -2.39 30.30
CA ALA A 26 -6.27 -3.15 31.53
C ALA A 26 -7.71 -3.03 32.06
N ARG A 27 -8.29 -1.82 32.01
CA ARG A 27 -9.69 -1.56 32.43
C ARG A 27 -10.69 -2.28 31.54
N GLN A 28 -10.46 -2.27 30.22
CA GLN A 28 -11.35 -2.87 29.23
C GLN A 28 -11.40 -4.40 29.32
N PHE A 29 -10.24 -5.04 29.43
CA PHE A 29 -10.15 -6.51 29.49
C PHE A 29 -10.21 -7.06 30.93
N LYS A 30 -10.42 -6.20 31.93
CA LYS A 30 -10.51 -6.55 33.36
C LYS A 30 -9.30 -7.36 33.84
N VAL A 31 -8.11 -6.99 33.38
CA VAL A 31 -6.81 -7.61 33.74
C VAL A 31 -5.95 -6.60 34.50
N SER A 32 -4.92 -7.08 35.21
CA SER A 32 -4.02 -6.17 35.91
C SER A 32 -3.13 -5.41 34.92
N PRO A 33 -2.76 -4.15 35.18
CA PRO A 33 -1.81 -3.40 34.35
C PRO A 33 -0.46 -4.12 34.18
N ALA A 34 -0.02 -4.85 35.22
CA ALA A 34 1.20 -5.65 35.18
C ALA A 34 1.08 -6.83 34.17
N THR A 35 -0.10 -7.44 34.05
CA THR A 35 -0.38 -8.48 33.05
C THR A 35 -0.30 -7.90 31.63
N VAL A 36 -0.86 -6.72 31.41
CA VAL A 36 -0.79 -6.03 30.10
C VAL A 36 0.65 -5.68 29.74
N MET A 37 1.44 -5.17 30.69
CA MET A 37 2.88 -4.92 30.48
C MET A 37 3.63 -6.20 30.16
N LYS A 38 3.35 -7.30 30.86
CA LYS A 38 4.00 -8.59 30.60
C LYS A 38 3.69 -9.16 29.21
N ILE A 39 2.48 -8.92 28.70
CA ILE A 39 2.06 -9.32 27.35
C ILE A 39 2.69 -8.41 26.28
N ARG A 40 2.87 -7.12 26.58
CA ARG A 40 3.58 -6.16 25.72
C ARG A 40 5.07 -6.49 25.61
N ASP A 41 5.69 -6.86 26.72
CA ASP A 41 7.14 -7.10 26.82
C ASP A 41 7.50 -8.58 26.56
N GLU A 42 6.52 -9.45 26.29
CA GLU A 42 6.73 -10.83 25.84
C GLU A 42 7.35 -10.82 24.42
N LYS A 43 8.34 -11.70 24.18
CA LYS A 43 8.99 -11.86 22.87
C LYS A 43 7.96 -12.10 21.76
N PRO A 44 8.25 -11.67 20.51
CA PRO A 44 7.34 -11.87 19.39
C PRO A 44 6.96 -13.34 19.29
N ASP A 45 5.67 -13.57 19.49
CA ASP A 45 5.05 -14.89 19.48
C ASP A 45 5.14 -15.50 18.07
N GLU A 46 4.95 -16.82 17.94
CA GLU A 46 4.90 -17.47 16.62
C GLU A 46 3.86 -16.79 15.70
N PHE A 47 2.80 -16.23 16.28
CA PHE A 47 1.79 -15.44 15.59
C PHE A 47 2.29 -14.09 15.05
N GLU A 48 3.19 -13.39 15.75
CA GLU A 48 3.76 -12.13 15.26
C GLU A 48 4.75 -12.38 14.12
N GLN A 49 5.53 -13.47 14.22
CA GLN A 49 6.38 -13.92 13.13
C GLN A 49 5.53 -14.27 11.92
N LEU A 50 4.48 -15.08 12.09
CA LEU A 50 3.54 -15.43 11.02
C LEU A 50 2.88 -14.19 10.39
N ARG A 51 2.51 -13.19 11.20
CA ARG A 51 1.94 -11.92 10.70
C ARG A 51 2.95 -11.15 9.85
N THR A 52 4.21 -11.13 10.27
CA THR A 52 5.30 -10.50 9.53
C THR A 52 5.55 -11.23 8.22
N ASP A 53 5.63 -12.56 8.25
CA ASP A 53 5.83 -13.40 7.07
C ASP A 53 4.68 -13.25 6.06
N LYS A 54 3.43 -13.21 6.54
CA LYS A 54 2.26 -13.00 5.68
C LYS A 54 2.24 -11.61 5.05
N LYS A 55 2.67 -10.57 5.79
CA LYS A 55 2.84 -9.23 5.23
C LYS A 55 3.89 -9.24 4.12
N ILE A 56 5.05 -9.86 4.35
CA ILE A 56 6.12 -9.98 3.35
C ILE A 56 5.59 -10.73 2.12
N ALA A 57 4.98 -11.90 2.30
CA ALA A 57 4.43 -12.68 1.20
C ALA A 57 3.35 -11.92 0.41
N MET A 58 2.58 -11.05 1.05
CA MET A 58 1.61 -10.20 0.36
C MET A 58 2.29 -9.07 -0.41
N ILE A 59 3.32 -8.45 0.16
CA ILE A 59 4.14 -7.43 -0.52
C ILE A 59 4.79 -8.03 -1.77
N GLU A 60 5.37 -9.22 -1.67
CA GLU A 60 5.99 -9.93 -2.79
C GLU A 60 4.98 -10.21 -3.92
N LYS A 61 3.78 -10.68 -3.58
CA LYS A 61 2.72 -10.91 -4.58
C LYS A 61 2.27 -9.63 -5.26
N ILE A 62 2.10 -8.55 -4.49
CA ILE A 62 1.76 -7.23 -5.05
C ILE A 62 2.87 -6.76 -5.97
N TRP A 63 4.13 -6.95 -5.57
CA TRP A 63 5.28 -6.58 -6.38
C TRP A 63 5.31 -7.33 -7.71
N ALA A 64 5.12 -8.65 -7.70
CA ALA A 64 5.05 -9.44 -8.92
C ALA A 64 3.90 -8.96 -9.85
N SER A 65 2.72 -8.67 -9.30
CA SER A 65 1.61 -8.12 -10.10
C SER A 65 1.91 -6.74 -10.69
N LEU A 66 2.72 -5.92 -10.01
CA LEU A 66 3.16 -4.63 -10.54
C LEU A 66 4.16 -4.80 -11.68
N GLU A 67 5.07 -5.77 -11.59
CA GLU A 67 5.99 -6.13 -12.67
C GLU A 67 5.23 -6.61 -13.91
N ASP A 68 4.27 -7.53 -13.74
CA ASP A 68 3.42 -8.03 -14.83
C ASP A 68 2.63 -6.88 -15.50
N ALA A 69 2.06 -5.98 -14.71
CA ALA A 69 1.32 -4.84 -15.22
C ALA A 69 2.20 -3.86 -16.01
N ALA A 70 3.44 -3.64 -15.56
CA ALA A 70 4.41 -2.80 -16.26
C ALA A 70 4.86 -3.43 -17.58
N GLU A 71 5.08 -4.75 -17.61
CA GLU A 71 5.41 -5.48 -18.83
C GLU A 71 4.26 -5.42 -19.84
N LEU A 72 3.03 -5.70 -19.39
CA LEU A 72 1.84 -5.59 -20.22
C LEU A 72 1.66 -4.17 -20.78
N GLY A 73 1.80 -3.15 -19.94
CA GLY A 73 1.69 -1.75 -20.37
C GLY A 73 2.74 -1.39 -21.42
N HIS A 74 3.96 -1.89 -21.28
CA HIS A 74 5.02 -1.69 -22.26
C HIS A 74 4.72 -2.41 -23.59
N ASP A 75 4.24 -3.65 -23.56
CA ASP A 75 3.86 -4.39 -24.76
C ASP A 75 2.67 -3.77 -25.48
N MET A 76 1.69 -3.27 -24.73
CA MET A 76 0.58 -2.50 -25.27
C MET A 76 1.08 -1.27 -26.05
N ILE A 77 2.03 -0.52 -25.50
CA ILE A 77 2.64 0.63 -26.20
C ILE A 77 3.38 0.17 -27.47
N ARG A 78 4.08 -0.97 -27.44
CA ARG A 78 4.74 -1.52 -28.64
C ARG A 78 3.73 -1.88 -29.73
N GLN A 79 2.65 -2.57 -29.37
CA GLN A 79 1.57 -2.93 -30.31
C GLN A 79 0.92 -1.68 -30.91
N ALA A 80 0.70 -0.65 -30.10
CA ALA A 80 0.16 0.62 -30.59
C ALA A 80 1.09 1.32 -31.57
N LYS A 81 2.41 1.32 -31.31
CA LYS A 81 3.40 1.84 -32.26
C LYS A 81 3.43 1.08 -33.59
N ARG A 82 3.04 -0.19 -33.60
CA ARG A 82 2.94 -1.03 -34.81
C ARG A 82 1.57 -0.90 -35.51
N GLY A 83 0.63 -0.16 -34.93
CA GLY A 83 -0.74 -0.03 -35.44
C GLY A 83 -1.61 -1.26 -35.21
N GLU A 84 -1.16 -2.22 -34.39
CA GLU A 84 -1.90 -3.45 -34.06
C GLU A 84 -3.02 -3.20 -33.04
N ARG A 85 -2.93 -2.09 -32.30
CA ARG A 85 -3.86 -1.70 -31.24
C ARG A 85 -3.98 -0.19 -31.17
N ASP A 86 -5.20 0.32 -31.04
CA ASP A 86 -5.39 1.73 -30.72
C ASP A 86 -5.43 1.93 -29.19
N ILE A 87 -4.62 2.86 -28.68
CA ILE A 87 -4.55 3.18 -27.26
C ILE A 87 -4.76 4.68 -27.11
N PRO A 88 -5.78 5.11 -26.35
CA PRO A 88 -6.00 6.50 -26.05
C PRO A 88 -4.76 7.16 -25.42
N LEU A 89 -4.35 8.31 -25.96
CA LEU A 89 -3.19 9.10 -25.51
C LEU A 89 -3.25 9.45 -24.00
N ASN A 90 -4.45 9.64 -23.45
CA ASN A 90 -4.64 9.89 -22.03
C ASN A 90 -4.19 8.70 -21.15
N GLN A 91 -4.44 7.46 -21.57
CA GLN A 91 -4.02 6.27 -20.83
C GLN A 91 -2.51 6.11 -20.84
N ILE A 92 -1.85 6.43 -21.96
CA ILE A 92 -0.38 6.42 -22.08
C ILE A 92 0.23 7.48 -21.15
N SER A 93 -0.34 8.69 -21.13
CA SER A 93 0.11 9.78 -20.25
C SER A 93 -0.05 9.43 -18.76
N THR A 94 -1.19 8.87 -18.36
CA THR A 94 -1.41 8.42 -16.97
C THR A 94 -0.46 7.30 -16.57
N TYR A 95 -0.23 6.33 -17.46
CA TYR A 95 0.72 5.24 -17.23
C TYR A 95 2.15 5.80 -17.01
N TYR A 96 2.59 6.69 -17.88
CA TYR A 96 3.93 7.29 -17.79
C TYR A 96 4.09 8.18 -16.54
N GLY A 97 3.09 8.98 -16.19
CA GLY A 97 3.09 9.79 -14.98
C GLY A 97 3.16 8.93 -13.71
N THR A 98 2.40 7.84 -13.67
CA THR A 98 2.44 6.89 -12.54
C THR A 98 3.82 6.28 -12.38
N LEU A 99 4.47 5.85 -13.47
CA LEU A 99 5.84 5.32 -13.42
C LEU A 99 6.84 6.35 -12.92
N TYR A 100 6.73 7.59 -13.39
CA TYR A 100 7.59 8.69 -12.96
C TYR A 100 7.46 8.95 -11.46
N ASP A 101 6.23 9.05 -10.94
CA ASP A 101 5.97 9.29 -9.52
C ASP A 101 6.53 8.15 -8.65
N LYS A 102 6.36 6.89 -9.08
CA LYS A 102 6.92 5.75 -8.36
C LYS A 102 8.45 5.77 -8.36
N MET A 103 9.10 6.12 -9.47
CA MET A 103 10.55 6.24 -9.53
C MET A 103 11.10 7.32 -8.60
N ALA A 104 10.45 8.48 -8.54
CA ALA A 104 10.86 9.56 -7.64
C ALA A 104 10.68 9.17 -6.16
N LEU A 105 9.54 8.55 -5.80
CA LEU A 105 9.33 8.01 -4.45
C LEU A 105 10.37 6.95 -4.07
N MET A 106 10.73 6.05 -5.00
CA MET A 106 11.77 5.02 -4.78
C MET A 106 13.17 5.63 -4.59
N LYS A 107 13.45 6.81 -5.16
CA LYS A 107 14.70 7.54 -4.97
C LYS A 107 14.71 8.43 -3.72
N GLY A 108 13.59 8.48 -2.98
CA GLY A 108 13.43 9.33 -1.80
C GLY A 108 13.14 10.81 -2.15
N GLU A 109 12.82 11.10 -3.40
CA GLU A 109 12.44 12.45 -3.85
C GLU A 109 10.91 12.63 -3.67
N SER A 110 10.50 13.71 -3.00
CA SER A 110 9.08 14.00 -2.79
C SER A 110 8.45 14.52 -4.08
N THR A 111 7.43 13.84 -4.59
CA THR A 111 6.75 14.22 -5.84
C THR A 111 5.66 15.24 -5.56
N ALA A 112 5.87 16.49 -5.98
CA ALA A 112 4.78 17.46 -6.09
C ALA A 112 3.94 17.13 -7.34
N ASN A 113 2.60 17.15 -7.22
CA ASN A 113 1.68 17.05 -8.36
C ASN A 113 2.04 18.11 -9.41
N THR A 114 2.63 17.69 -10.53
CA THR A 114 2.84 18.58 -11.67
C THR A 114 1.59 18.52 -12.54
N ALA A 115 0.69 19.47 -12.32
CA ALA A 115 -0.44 19.70 -13.23
C ALA A 115 0.13 20.06 -14.61
N PHE A 116 -0.01 19.15 -15.58
CA PHE A 116 0.43 19.36 -16.94
C PHE A 116 -0.66 20.14 -17.69
N THR A 117 -0.52 21.47 -17.74
CA THR A 117 -1.42 22.32 -18.52
C THR A 117 -1.02 22.26 -19.99
N VAL A 118 -1.66 21.38 -20.76
CA VAL A 118 -1.52 21.37 -22.22
C VAL A 118 -2.28 22.57 -22.78
N LYS A 119 -1.57 23.60 -23.23
CA LYS A 119 -2.15 24.65 -24.05
C LYS A 119 -2.22 24.13 -25.49
N LEU A 120 -3.43 23.88 -25.96
CA LEU A 120 -3.70 23.70 -27.38
C LEU A 120 -3.74 25.09 -28.02
N GLU A 121 -2.75 25.40 -28.85
CA GLU A 121 -2.80 26.58 -29.72
C GLU A 121 -3.43 26.15 -31.06
N GLY A 122 -4.66 26.61 -31.30
CA GLY A 122 -5.43 26.38 -32.52
C GLY A 122 -6.91 26.70 -32.31
N GLU A 123 -7.58 27.26 -33.32
CA GLU A 123 -9.01 27.56 -33.24
C GLU A 123 -9.84 26.25 -33.23
N ALA A 124 -10.84 26.19 -32.36
CA ALA A 124 -11.69 25.01 -32.15
C ALA A 124 -12.40 24.49 -33.42
N ALA A 125 -12.43 25.28 -34.50
CA ALA A 125 -13.00 24.92 -35.78
C ALA A 125 -12.17 23.89 -36.58
N GLU A 126 -10.85 23.81 -36.36
CA GLU A 126 -10.00 22.85 -37.10
C GLU A 126 -10.12 21.40 -36.60
N TRP A 127 -10.58 21.22 -35.36
CA TRP A 127 -10.68 19.92 -34.69
C TRP A 127 -12.07 19.28 -34.81
N ALA A 128 -13.00 19.92 -35.52
CA ALA A 128 -14.39 19.47 -35.67
C ALA A 128 -14.69 18.79 -37.01
N LYS A 129 -13.67 18.28 -37.72
CA LYS A 129 -13.82 17.49 -38.94
C LYS A 129 -13.65 15.99 -38.69
#